data_AF-A0A7S0CJE5-F1
#
_entry.id   AF-A0A7S0CJE5-F1
#
_cell.length_a   1.000
_cell.length_b   1.000
_cell.length_c   1.000
_cell.angle_alpha   90.00
_cell.angle_beta   90.00
_cell.angle_gamma   90.00
#
_symmetry.space_group_name_H-M   'P 1'
#
loop_
_entity.id
_entity.type
_entity.pdbx_description
1 polymer ?
#
loop_
_entity_poly.entity_id
_entity_poly.type
_entity_poly.pdbx_seq_one_letter_code
_entity_poly.pdbx_strand_id
1 'polypeptide(L)'
;MTKLLLYLFLITILITSTTFTIVSADDGDGDGDGDGDGDSGSDSGSGSGDNFDDDLFSFSDSSGLIWDDYEIQPERCIQYQNEDVVVYSLFPKKKSNSCKKKQIGQYYMSVNDYIKGYIKQSALNAEVTGQDYDIPDDDTLDYMNCTYYDNNSNNEVYLKIGCRVQGYNTASNGMSFKLLSYSDQYCTRPASNQNVNYNFVDLSGVKVWFGTCQNCVTWPSQNDDAVIYDDDSFFYNHTFDSPLCSTAWNYRSECDRKCRKTIKQVSQGISSTNSDSKGFTRTGKFFLFVFSISVLFLILNIQLQRRKLSTADAMAEDEAMKRAGLSKKHLVWSSFGLIFFILFGMCLHWTHLTWLLLLTTNVCLLGYWMILKYRTEGVVEIVGYNLYGGDGVMS
;
A
#
# COMPACT_ATOMS: atom_id res chain seq x y z
N MET A 1 -36.38 -9.31 -32.50
CA MET A 1 -35.00 -9.37 -31.96
C MET A 1 -34.67 -8.22 -31.01
N THR A 2 -35.02 -6.97 -31.32
CA THR A 2 -34.71 -5.79 -30.47
C THR A 2 -35.33 -5.81 -29.07
N LYS A 3 -36.57 -6.29 -28.92
CA LYS A 3 -37.22 -6.39 -27.59
C LYS A 3 -36.61 -7.47 -26.68
N LEU A 4 -36.07 -8.55 -27.24
CA LEU A 4 -35.44 -9.64 -26.48
C LEU A 4 -34.07 -9.21 -25.94
N LEU A 5 -33.30 -8.46 -26.75
CA LEU A 5 -32.04 -7.84 -26.34
C LEU A 5 -32.26 -6.79 -25.24
N LEU A 6 -33.33 -6.00 -25.32
CA LEU A 6 -33.66 -5.02 -24.29
C LEU A 6 -34.05 -5.68 -22.96
N TYR A 7 -34.77 -6.81 -23.01
CA TYR A 7 -35.13 -7.59 -21.83
C TYR A 7 -33.92 -8.26 -21.16
N LEU A 8 -33.01 -8.83 -21.95
CA LEU A 8 -31.76 -9.40 -21.44
C LEU A 8 -30.87 -8.33 -20.80
N PHE A 9 -30.82 -7.13 -21.40
CA PHE A 9 -30.08 -5.99 -20.87
C PHE A 9 -30.65 -5.48 -19.53
N LEU A 10 -31.98 -5.39 -19.40
CA LEU A 10 -32.66 -5.00 -18.16
C LEU A 10 -32.49 -6.03 -17.05
N ILE A 11 -32.54 -7.33 -17.36
CA ILE A 11 -32.29 -8.40 -16.39
C ILE A 11 -30.86 -8.35 -15.88
N THR A 12 -29.87 -8.06 -16.73
CA THR A 12 -28.48 -7.89 -16.28
C THR A 12 -28.28 -6.67 -15.38
N ILE A 13 -29.04 -5.58 -15.55
CA ILE A 13 -28.99 -4.40 -14.68
C ILE A 13 -29.67 -4.67 -13.32
N LEU A 14 -30.74 -5.46 -13.30
CA LEU A 14 -31.44 -5.81 -12.07
C LEU A 14 -30.59 -6.72 -11.15
N ILE A 15 -29.83 -7.64 -11.74
CA ILE A 15 -28.98 -8.59 -10.97
C ILE A 15 -27.74 -7.89 -10.39
N THR A 16 -27.19 -6.87 -11.07
CA THR A 16 -26.03 -6.13 -10.57
C THR A 16 -26.38 -5.11 -9.50
N SER A 17 -27.61 -4.61 -9.46
CA SER A 17 -28.06 -3.62 -8.47
C SER A 17 -28.38 -4.21 -7.09
N THR A 18 -28.67 -5.51 -6.98
CA THR A 18 -29.02 -6.15 -5.70
C THR A 18 -27.84 -6.65 -4.87
N THR A 19 -26.58 -6.45 -5.29
CA THR A 19 -25.38 -7.00 -4.59
C THR A 19 -24.46 -5.96 -3.94
N PHE A 20 -24.85 -4.68 -3.89
CA PHE A 20 -24.09 -3.63 -3.20
C PHE A 20 -24.80 -3.15 -1.93
N THR A 21 -24.71 -3.95 -0.86
CA THR A 21 -24.84 -3.45 0.52
C THR A 21 -23.64 -3.98 1.30
N ILE A 22 -22.59 -3.17 1.40
CA ILE A 22 -21.47 -3.40 2.30
C ILE A 22 -21.93 -2.93 3.68
N VAL A 23 -22.12 -3.88 4.60
CA VAL A 23 -22.24 -3.62 6.03
C VAL A 23 -20.84 -3.27 6.54
N SER A 24 -20.61 -2.00 6.87
CA SER A 24 -19.50 -1.61 7.75
C SER A 24 -19.97 -1.83 9.19
N ALA A 25 -19.32 -2.73 9.90
CA ALA A 25 -19.44 -2.85 11.34
C ALA A 25 -18.64 -1.70 11.97
N ASP A 26 -19.35 -0.94 12.78
CA ASP A 26 -18.91 0.15 13.64
C ASP A 26 -18.62 -0.50 15.01
N ASP A 27 -17.38 -0.42 15.47
CA ASP A 27 -17.00 -0.81 16.84
C ASP A 27 -16.38 0.41 17.49
N GLY A 28 -17.12 0.96 18.46
CA GLY A 28 -16.78 2.16 19.20
C GLY A 28 -15.95 1.94 20.46
N ASP A 29 -15.62 3.11 21.02
CA ASP A 29 -15.36 3.48 22.40
C ASP A 29 -14.02 3.09 23.07
N GLY A 30 -13.36 4.13 23.59
CA GLY A 30 -12.24 4.02 24.52
C GLY A 30 -11.62 5.38 24.88
N ASP A 31 -12.43 6.33 25.36
CA ASP A 31 -11.96 7.54 26.02
C ASP A 31 -11.19 7.19 27.30
N GLY A 32 -10.08 7.87 27.52
CA GLY A 32 -9.22 7.71 28.70
C GLY A 32 -8.43 8.98 28.95
N ASP A 33 -9.10 9.98 29.51
CA ASP A 33 -8.48 11.17 30.10
C ASP A 33 -7.64 10.79 31.32
N GLY A 34 -6.40 11.26 31.36
CA GLY A 34 -5.48 11.06 32.47
C GLY A 34 -4.67 12.33 32.70
N ASP A 35 -5.26 13.27 33.44
CA ASP A 35 -4.57 14.41 34.05
C ASP A 35 -3.54 13.93 35.08
N GLY A 36 -2.34 14.50 35.05
CA GLY A 36 -1.28 14.26 36.02
C GLY A 36 -0.25 15.38 36.03
N ASP A 37 -0.47 16.35 36.91
CA ASP A 37 0.46 17.42 37.29
C ASP A 37 1.72 16.91 38.03
N GLY A 38 2.82 17.66 37.96
CA GLY A 38 3.98 17.60 38.87
C GLY A 38 5.33 17.66 38.14
N ASP A 39 5.91 18.82 37.88
CA ASP A 39 6.78 19.65 38.75
C ASP A 39 8.25 19.22 38.84
N SER A 40 9.10 20.25 38.92
CA SER A 40 10.49 20.34 39.39
C SER A 40 11.61 19.98 38.41
N GLY A 41 12.35 21.02 38.03
CA GLY A 41 13.53 20.94 37.17
C GLY A 41 14.84 20.63 37.88
N SER A 42 15.89 20.62 37.08
CA SER A 42 17.27 20.85 37.53
C SER A 42 18.12 21.20 36.33
N ASP A 43 18.55 22.45 36.33
CA ASP A 43 19.57 23.06 35.51
C ASP A 43 20.94 22.57 35.99
N SER A 44 21.75 21.99 35.09
CA SER A 44 23.17 21.74 35.35
C SER A 44 23.95 21.41 34.07
N GLY A 45 24.56 22.43 33.49
CA GLY A 45 26.02 22.49 33.37
C GLY A 45 26.71 21.86 32.15
N SER A 46 26.86 22.67 31.11
CA SER A 46 28.15 23.05 30.47
C SER A 46 29.12 21.95 29.99
N GLY A 47 29.16 21.75 28.68
CA GLY A 47 30.36 21.38 27.91
C GLY A 47 30.38 22.20 26.62
N SER A 48 31.43 23.00 26.41
CA SER A 48 31.55 23.94 25.29
C SER A 48 31.61 23.25 23.92
N GLY A 49 30.61 23.53 23.10
CA GLY A 49 30.59 23.34 21.66
C GLY A 49 29.42 24.13 21.11
N ASP A 50 29.71 25.27 20.48
CA ASP A 50 28.83 26.15 19.69
C ASP A 50 27.34 26.19 20.08
N ASN A 51 26.94 27.31 20.70
CA ASN A 51 25.56 27.64 21.08
C ASN A 51 24.62 27.66 19.85
N PHE A 52 24.18 26.50 19.39
CA PHE A 52 22.86 26.36 18.79
C PHE A 52 21.85 26.63 19.90
N ASP A 53 20.79 27.40 19.63
CA ASP A 53 19.71 27.64 20.60
C ASP A 53 19.31 26.31 21.26
N ASP A 54 19.58 26.17 22.56
CA ASP A 54 19.49 24.91 23.32
C ASP A 54 18.09 24.26 23.22
N ASP A 55 17.09 25.07 22.87
CA ASP A 55 15.70 24.66 22.66
C ASP A 55 15.48 23.84 21.37
N LEU A 56 16.30 24.00 20.33
CA LEU A 56 16.10 23.30 19.05
C LEU A 56 16.36 21.79 19.15
N PHE A 57 17.26 21.42 20.06
CA PHE A 57 17.78 20.07 20.26
C PHE A 57 17.53 19.53 21.67
N SER A 58 16.70 20.17 22.48
CA SER A 58 16.32 19.65 23.80
C SER A 58 15.40 18.45 23.64
N PHE A 59 15.94 17.25 23.83
CA PHE A 59 15.16 16.02 23.85
C PHE A 59 15.16 15.52 25.30
N SER A 60 14.03 15.69 26.00
CA SER A 60 13.87 15.09 27.33
C SER A 60 13.62 13.59 27.17
N ASP A 61 14.60 12.76 27.50
CA ASP A 61 14.36 11.32 27.61
C ASP A 61 13.65 11.01 28.93
N SER A 62 12.31 10.98 28.88
CA SER A 62 11.48 10.60 30.03
C SER A 62 11.28 9.08 30.13
N SER A 63 11.85 8.29 29.21
CA SER A 63 11.51 6.87 29.06
C SER A 63 12.26 5.96 30.01
N GLY A 64 13.42 6.41 30.54
CA GLY A 64 14.32 5.59 31.35
C GLY A 64 14.85 4.34 30.61
N LEU A 65 14.77 4.35 29.27
CA LEU A 65 15.19 3.22 28.44
C LEU A 65 16.71 3.24 28.25
N ILE A 66 17.32 2.07 28.44
CA ILE A 66 18.73 1.83 28.12
C ILE A 66 18.83 1.71 26.60
N TRP A 67 19.23 2.79 25.91
CA TRP A 67 19.31 2.83 24.45
C TRP A 67 20.41 1.95 23.88
N ASP A 68 21.43 1.62 24.67
CA ASP A 68 22.47 0.68 24.24
C ASP A 68 21.88 -0.68 23.82
N ASP A 69 20.72 -1.07 24.34
CA ASP A 69 20.03 -2.32 23.97
C ASP A 69 19.17 -2.22 22.71
N TYR A 70 19.24 -1.13 21.95
CA TYR A 70 18.39 -0.91 20.78
C TYR A 70 19.17 -0.51 19.52
N GLU A 71 18.58 -0.87 18.38
CA GLU A 71 19.02 -0.47 17.05
C GLU A 71 17.80 0.10 16.29
N ILE A 72 18.02 1.13 15.47
CA ILE A 72 17.00 1.75 14.62
C ILE A 72 17.37 1.55 13.15
N GLN A 73 16.37 1.24 12.32
CA GLN A 73 16.53 1.15 10.88
C GLN A 73 15.51 2.07 10.20
N PRO A 74 15.93 3.23 9.64
CA PRO A 74 15.06 4.02 8.77
C PRO A 74 14.79 3.23 7.49
N GLU A 75 13.55 2.85 7.23
CA GLU A 75 13.23 2.05 6.03
C GLU A 75 13.04 2.94 4.81
N ARG A 76 12.18 3.95 4.94
CA ARG A 76 11.70 4.78 3.84
C ARG A 76 11.19 6.14 4.33
N CYS A 77 11.29 7.14 3.47
CA CYS A 77 10.55 8.39 3.56
C CYS A 77 9.33 8.30 2.63
N ILE A 78 8.12 8.52 3.16
CA ILE A 78 6.87 8.48 2.40
C ILE A 78 5.98 9.68 2.72
N GLN A 79 5.07 10.03 1.81
CA GLN A 79 3.97 10.93 2.13
C GLN A 79 2.79 10.12 2.68
N TYR A 80 2.38 10.41 3.90
CA TYR A 80 1.29 9.73 4.61
C TYR A 80 0.41 10.78 5.31
N GLN A 81 -0.91 10.69 5.12
CA GLN A 81 -1.87 11.66 5.69
C GLN A 81 -1.57 13.14 5.37
N ASN A 82 -1.11 13.43 4.15
CA ASN A 82 -0.67 14.75 3.68
C ASN A 82 0.60 15.29 4.35
N GLU A 83 1.33 14.47 5.10
CA GLU A 83 2.60 14.84 5.71
C GLU A 83 3.72 13.94 5.20
N ASP A 84 4.93 14.50 5.12
CA ASP A 84 6.13 13.73 4.85
C ASP A 84 6.63 13.10 6.15
N VAL A 85 6.70 11.78 6.16
CA VAL A 85 7.07 10.98 7.34
C VAL A 85 8.20 10.01 7.02
N VAL A 86 9.07 9.79 8.00
CA VAL A 86 10.08 8.73 7.97
C VAL A 86 9.51 7.51 8.68
N VAL A 87 9.43 6.40 7.94
CA VAL A 87 9.10 5.09 8.51
C VAL A 87 10.38 4.39 8.91
N TYR A 88 10.41 3.92 10.15
CA TYR A 88 11.54 3.21 10.74
C TYR A 88 11.06 2.00 11.55
N SER A 89 11.97 1.07 11.75
CA SER A 89 11.76 -0.10 12.62
C SER A 89 12.78 -0.08 13.76
N LEU A 90 12.31 -0.41 14.96
CA LEU A 90 13.15 -0.56 16.15
C LEU A 90 13.41 -2.04 16.41
N PHE A 91 14.65 -2.37 16.76
CA PHE A 91 15.12 -3.72 17.02
C PHE A 91 15.79 -3.78 18.38
N PRO A 92 15.63 -4.87 19.14
CA PRO A 92 16.45 -5.08 20.32
C PRO A 92 17.85 -5.52 19.85
N LYS A 93 18.89 -4.86 20.36
CA LYS A 93 20.29 -5.22 20.14
C LYS A 93 20.53 -6.58 20.78
N LYS A 94 20.84 -7.58 19.96
CA LYS A 94 21.25 -8.92 20.41
C LYS A 94 22.38 -9.35 19.52
N LYS A 95 23.63 -9.19 19.98
CA LYS A 95 24.91 -9.60 19.35
C LYS A 95 24.89 -9.79 17.82
N SER A 96 25.65 -8.94 17.12
CA SER A 96 25.93 -8.87 15.67
C SER A 96 24.78 -9.23 14.71
N ASN A 97 24.32 -8.24 13.94
CA ASN A 97 23.19 -8.29 12.99
C ASN A 97 21.77 -8.24 13.61
N SER A 98 21.50 -7.33 14.55
CA SER A 98 20.19 -7.30 15.23
C SER A 98 19.03 -6.85 14.32
N CYS A 99 19.28 -6.00 13.30
CA CYS A 99 18.29 -5.68 12.26
C CYS A 99 17.93 -6.82 11.27
N LYS A 100 18.41 -8.06 11.47
CA LYS A 100 17.89 -9.26 10.78
C LYS A 100 16.89 -10.05 11.61
N LYS A 101 16.70 -9.68 12.88
CA LYS A 101 15.86 -10.39 13.85
C LYS A 101 14.47 -9.76 13.93
N LYS A 102 13.62 -10.32 14.79
CA LYS A 102 12.23 -9.86 15.01
C LYS A 102 12.25 -8.40 15.47
N GLN A 103 11.71 -7.50 14.63
CA GLN A 103 11.48 -6.10 14.98
C GLN A 103 10.51 -5.99 16.17
N ILE A 104 10.72 -4.99 17.02
CA ILE A 104 9.82 -4.64 18.13
C ILE A 104 8.51 -4.11 17.55
N GLY A 105 8.65 -3.18 16.61
CA GLY A 105 7.56 -2.53 15.93
C GLY A 105 8.08 -1.72 14.75
N GLN A 106 7.14 -1.27 13.93
CA GLN A 106 7.39 -0.39 12.80
C GLN A 106 6.56 0.87 13.05
N TYR A 107 7.24 1.99 13.03
CA TYR A 107 6.70 3.28 13.42
C TYR A 107 7.00 4.32 12.36
N TYR A 108 6.35 5.47 12.46
CA TYR A 108 6.68 6.64 11.67
C TYR A 108 6.68 7.88 12.54
N MET A 109 7.44 8.88 12.10
CA MET A 109 7.50 10.22 12.70
C MET A 109 7.66 11.25 11.57
N SER A 110 7.52 12.54 11.89
CA SER A 110 7.72 13.60 10.90
C SER A 110 9.17 13.63 10.39
N VAL A 111 9.36 14.06 9.14
CA VAL A 111 10.72 14.25 8.58
C VAL A 111 11.56 15.21 9.42
N ASN A 112 10.94 16.26 9.97
CA ASN A 112 11.61 17.27 10.79
C ASN A 112 12.20 16.65 12.07
N ASP A 113 11.36 15.95 12.85
CA ASP A 113 11.79 15.31 14.11
C ASP A 113 12.89 14.29 13.85
N TYR A 114 12.74 13.49 12.78
CA TYR A 114 13.76 12.50 12.41
C TYR A 114 15.10 13.16 12.09
N ILE A 115 15.11 14.23 11.28
CA ILE A 115 16.35 14.91 10.87
C ILE A 115 17.04 15.55 12.08
N LYS A 116 16.30 16.21 12.97
CA LYS A 116 16.86 16.80 14.20
C LYS A 116 17.52 15.74 15.09
N GLY A 117 16.82 14.64 15.35
CA GLY A 117 17.36 13.52 16.12
C GLY A 117 18.59 12.89 15.44
N TYR A 118 18.58 12.77 14.11
CA TYR A 118 19.67 12.21 13.33
C TYR A 118 20.93 13.08 13.36
N ILE A 119 20.81 14.38 13.14
CA ILE A 119 21.94 15.32 13.15
C ILE A 119 22.59 15.34 14.53
N LYS A 120 21.78 15.43 15.61
CA LYS A 120 22.30 15.39 16.98
C LYS A 120 23.01 14.08 17.29
N GLN A 121 22.44 12.95 16.88
CA GLN A 121 23.09 11.64 17.05
C GLN A 121 24.40 11.55 16.25
N SER A 122 24.44 12.10 15.04
CA SER A 122 25.64 12.12 14.21
C SER A 122 26.75 12.98 14.82
N ALA A 123 26.42 14.15 15.36
CA ALA A 123 27.37 15.01 16.08
C ALA A 123 27.93 14.29 17.32
N LEU A 124 27.06 13.70 18.15
CA LEU A 124 27.46 12.93 19.33
C LEU A 124 28.36 11.74 18.96
N ASN A 125 27.99 10.99 17.92
CA ASN A 125 28.80 9.86 17.46
C ASN A 125 30.19 10.30 16.98
N ALA A 126 30.28 11.46 16.34
CA ALA A 126 31.54 12.00 15.85
C ALA A 126 32.44 12.45 17.02
N GLU A 127 31.88 13.16 17.99
CA GLU A 127 32.56 13.54 19.23
C GLU A 127 33.12 12.31 19.97
N VAL A 128 32.29 11.28 20.17
CA VAL A 128 32.69 10.04 20.85
C VAL A 128 33.76 9.27 20.07
N THR A 129 33.76 9.36 18.74
CA THR A 129 34.76 8.67 17.89
C THR A 129 35.99 9.53 17.56
N GLY A 130 36.06 10.76 18.06
CA GLY A 130 37.12 11.72 17.73
C GLY A 130 37.17 12.08 16.25
N GLN A 131 36.02 12.04 15.57
CA GLN A 131 35.84 12.52 14.20
C GLN A 131 35.19 13.90 14.24
N ASP A 132 35.53 14.75 13.28
CA ASP A 132 34.80 15.99 13.06
C ASP A 132 33.51 15.68 12.30
N TYR A 133 32.39 16.23 12.77
CA TYR A 133 31.13 16.23 12.04
C TYR A 133 30.71 17.66 11.79
N ASP A 134 30.77 18.06 10.52
CA ASP A 134 30.27 19.36 10.08
C ASP A 134 28.75 19.33 10.21
N ILE A 135 28.24 19.99 11.26
CA ILE A 135 26.81 20.23 11.42
C ILE A 135 26.37 21.06 10.19
N PRO A 136 25.25 20.71 9.53
CA PRO A 136 24.77 21.50 8.41
C PRO A 136 24.60 22.96 8.82
N ASP A 137 25.02 23.90 7.96
CA ASP A 137 24.84 25.33 8.18
C ASP A 137 23.37 25.65 8.58
N ASP A 138 23.17 26.67 9.41
CA ASP A 138 21.84 27.09 9.90
C ASP A 138 20.82 27.25 8.76
N ASP A 139 21.27 27.76 7.61
CA ASP A 139 20.48 27.90 6.39
C ASP A 139 19.85 26.57 5.93
N THR A 140 20.52 25.43 6.14
CA THR A 140 20.01 24.09 5.78
C THR A 140 18.91 23.65 6.74
N LEU A 141 19.07 23.96 8.03
CA LEU A 141 18.11 23.64 9.08
C LEU A 141 16.82 24.47 8.95
N ASP A 142 16.91 25.70 8.43
CA ASP A 142 15.75 26.54 8.15
C ASP A 142 14.76 25.86 7.20
N TYR A 143 15.23 25.05 6.24
CA TYR A 143 14.36 24.32 5.33
C TYR A 143 13.64 23.11 5.97
N MET A 144 13.88 22.80 7.25
CA MET A 144 13.00 21.89 7.99
C MET A 144 11.61 22.51 8.18
N ASN A 145 11.56 23.84 8.24
CA ASN A 145 10.34 24.64 8.24
C ASN A 145 10.04 25.16 6.82
N CYS A 146 8.87 25.78 6.67
CA CYS A 146 8.45 26.33 5.39
C CYS A 146 9.12 27.70 5.18
N THR A 147 10.21 27.72 4.41
CA THR A 147 11.07 28.91 4.29
C THR A 147 10.90 29.57 2.92
N TYR A 148 10.74 30.89 2.93
CA TYR A 148 10.60 31.67 1.70
C TYR A 148 11.91 31.61 0.89
N TYR A 149 11.78 31.36 -0.42
CA TYR A 149 12.89 31.36 -1.34
C TYR A 149 12.57 32.22 -2.56
N ASP A 150 13.35 33.27 -2.76
CA ASP A 150 13.22 34.12 -3.94
C ASP A 150 13.92 33.45 -5.13
N ASN A 151 13.14 32.73 -5.92
CA ASN A 151 13.60 32.30 -7.22
C ASN A 151 13.52 33.52 -8.15
N ASN A 152 14.68 34.01 -8.62
CA ASN A 152 14.96 35.13 -9.55
C ASN A 152 13.99 35.33 -10.77
N SER A 153 12.97 34.50 -10.91
CA SER A 153 11.89 34.48 -11.89
C SER A 153 10.57 35.10 -11.41
N ASN A 154 10.56 35.96 -10.37
CA ASN A 154 9.36 36.64 -9.83
C ASN A 154 8.23 35.71 -9.32
N ASN A 155 8.53 34.44 -9.02
CA ASN A 155 7.57 33.51 -8.45
C ASN A 155 7.97 33.23 -7.01
N GLU A 156 7.18 33.74 -6.07
CA GLU A 156 7.31 33.44 -4.64
C GLU A 156 7.11 31.93 -4.44
N VAL A 157 8.15 31.25 -4.00
CA VAL A 157 8.10 29.82 -3.67
C VAL A 157 8.59 29.62 -2.25
N TYR A 158 8.00 28.65 -1.57
CA TYR A 158 8.40 28.23 -0.25
C TYR A 158 9.04 26.86 -0.34
N LEU A 159 10.15 26.66 0.36
CA LEU A 159 10.90 25.41 0.34
C LEU A 159 10.78 24.72 1.68
N LYS A 160 10.61 23.40 1.64
CA LYS A 160 10.64 22.54 2.81
C LYS A 160 11.27 21.20 2.46
N ILE A 161 12.10 20.67 3.34
CA ILE A 161 12.67 19.32 3.22
C ILE A 161 11.53 18.32 3.39
N GLY A 162 11.41 17.42 2.42
CA GLY A 162 10.40 16.38 2.43
C GLY A 162 10.92 15.08 1.85
N CYS A 163 10.00 14.13 1.72
CA CYS A 163 10.34 12.85 1.13
C CYS A 163 10.53 13.00 -0.37
N ARG A 164 11.54 12.34 -0.94
CA ARG A 164 11.62 12.17 -2.39
C ARG A 164 10.58 11.14 -2.84
N VAL A 165 9.31 11.54 -2.82
CA VAL A 165 8.20 10.73 -3.34
C VAL A 165 8.22 10.83 -4.86
N GLN A 166 7.92 9.71 -5.53
CA GLN A 166 7.99 9.56 -6.98
C GLN A 166 7.20 10.65 -7.72
N GLY A 167 7.92 11.54 -8.38
CA GLY A 167 7.39 12.43 -9.43
C GLY A 167 7.41 11.73 -10.79
N TYR A 168 6.46 12.10 -11.66
CA TYR A 168 6.31 11.60 -13.04
C TYR A 168 7.69 11.34 -13.69
N ASN A 169 7.99 10.06 -14.01
CA ASN A 169 9.21 9.57 -14.67
C ASN A 169 10.52 9.43 -13.87
N THR A 170 10.55 9.53 -12.53
CA THR A 170 11.76 9.14 -11.76
C THR A 170 11.45 8.06 -10.74
N ALA A 171 12.06 6.87 -10.89
CA ALA A 171 11.99 5.79 -9.92
C ALA A 171 12.76 6.21 -8.65
N SER A 172 12.10 6.94 -7.76
CA SER A 172 12.59 7.17 -6.40
C SER A 172 11.99 6.11 -5.50
N ASN A 173 12.85 5.34 -4.83
CA ASN A 173 12.43 4.28 -3.92
C ASN A 173 12.10 4.80 -2.51
N GLY A 174 11.94 6.12 -2.31
CA GLY A 174 11.73 6.72 -0.99
C GLY A 174 12.93 6.59 -0.05
N MET A 175 14.15 6.50 -0.59
CA MET A 175 15.40 6.32 0.17
C MET A 175 16.22 7.61 0.30
N SER A 176 15.59 8.77 0.13
CA SER A 176 16.29 10.06 0.18
C SER A 176 15.29 11.17 0.46
N PHE A 177 15.78 12.24 1.08
CA PHE A 177 15.07 13.50 1.16
C PHE A 177 15.26 14.32 -0.11
N LYS A 178 14.36 15.27 -0.33
CA LYS A 178 14.46 16.29 -1.38
C LYS A 178 13.83 17.58 -0.85
N LEU A 179 14.35 18.72 -1.27
CA LEU A 179 13.62 19.99 -1.15
C LEU A 179 12.39 19.97 -2.06
N LEU A 180 11.24 20.17 -1.44
CA LEU A 180 9.95 20.31 -2.10
C LEU A 180 9.59 21.79 -2.12
N SER A 181 9.07 22.25 -3.27
CA SER A 181 8.59 23.61 -3.45
C SER A 181 7.08 23.69 -3.23
N TYR A 182 6.65 24.76 -2.60
CA TYR A 182 5.26 25.06 -2.28
C TYR A 182 4.89 26.47 -2.75
N SER A 183 3.61 26.66 -3.01
CA SER A 183 3.03 27.94 -3.46
C SER A 183 2.48 28.80 -2.32
N ASP A 184 2.55 28.30 -1.08
CA ASP A 184 2.01 28.96 0.11
C ASP A 184 2.98 28.86 1.28
N GLN A 185 2.92 29.86 2.17
CA GLN A 185 3.78 29.98 3.37
C GLN A 185 3.60 28.86 4.40
N TYR A 186 2.56 28.04 4.27
CA TYR A 186 2.29 26.91 5.17
C TYR A 186 2.73 25.58 4.57
N CYS A 187 3.30 25.58 3.37
CA CYS A 187 3.74 24.38 2.65
C CYS A 187 2.63 23.32 2.52
N THR A 188 1.41 23.76 2.24
CA THR A 188 0.23 22.88 2.08
C THR A 188 -0.05 22.54 0.63
N ARG A 189 0.36 23.41 -0.31
CA ARG A 189 0.08 23.29 -1.75
C ARG A 189 1.40 23.19 -2.52
N PRO A 190 1.71 22.00 -3.08
CA PRO A 190 2.94 21.84 -3.85
C PRO A 190 2.93 22.78 -5.06
N ALA A 191 4.06 23.43 -5.31
CA ALA A 191 4.25 24.26 -6.49
C ALA A 191 4.09 23.42 -7.77
N SER A 192 3.56 24.04 -8.82
CA SER A 192 3.34 23.40 -10.13
C SER A 192 4.61 22.86 -10.78
N ASN A 193 5.77 23.46 -10.45
CA ASN A 193 7.08 23.02 -10.89
C ASN A 193 7.95 22.62 -9.70
N GLN A 194 8.19 21.31 -9.55
CA GLN A 194 9.07 20.73 -8.52
C GLN A 194 10.55 20.62 -8.96
N ASN A 195 10.87 21.11 -10.17
CA ASN A 195 12.21 21.12 -10.76
C ASN A 195 12.79 22.53 -10.79
N VAL A 196 12.60 23.30 -9.72
CA VAL A 196 13.37 24.53 -9.53
C VAL A 196 14.82 24.14 -9.26
N ASN A 197 15.74 24.86 -9.86
CA ASN A 197 17.16 24.60 -9.73
C ASN A 197 17.67 25.21 -8.41
N TYR A 198 17.85 24.37 -7.39
CA TYR A 198 18.32 24.75 -6.06
C TYR A 198 19.84 24.60 -5.89
N ASN A 199 20.63 24.86 -6.93
CA ASN A 199 22.09 24.70 -6.90
C ASN A 199 22.82 25.43 -5.74
N PHE A 200 22.16 26.31 -5.02
CA PHE A 200 22.70 27.06 -3.88
C PHE A 200 22.32 26.47 -2.51
N VAL A 201 21.39 25.52 -2.45
CA VAL A 201 21.00 24.88 -1.19
C VAL A 201 21.75 23.56 -1.08
N ASP A 202 22.73 23.50 -0.18
CA ASP A 202 23.45 22.27 0.09
C ASP A 202 22.67 21.40 1.09
N LEU A 203 22.34 20.17 0.70
CA LEU A 203 21.72 19.17 1.58
C LEU A 203 22.72 18.08 1.98
N SER A 204 24.01 18.25 1.66
CA SER A 204 25.05 17.26 1.87
C SER A 204 25.17 16.84 3.35
N GLY A 205 24.97 17.78 4.26
CA GLY A 205 24.98 17.54 5.71
C GLY A 205 23.81 16.68 6.21
N VAL A 206 22.70 16.60 5.46
CA VAL A 206 21.50 15.81 5.82
C VAL A 206 21.44 14.52 5.00
N LYS A 207 22.48 13.69 5.10
CA LYS A 207 22.58 12.42 4.39
C LYS A 207 22.19 11.23 5.26
N VAL A 208 20.90 10.92 5.30
CA VAL A 208 20.37 9.74 6.01
C VAL A 208 20.53 8.47 5.19
N TRP A 209 21.09 7.44 5.80
CA TRP A 209 21.27 6.11 5.21
C TRP A 209 20.03 5.22 5.42
N PHE A 210 19.05 5.32 4.52
CA PHE A 210 17.88 4.44 4.53
C PHE A 210 18.24 2.98 4.25
N GLY A 211 17.59 2.06 4.97
CA GLY A 211 17.78 0.62 4.88
C GLY A 211 18.99 0.11 5.67
N THR A 212 19.80 0.99 6.24
CA THR A 212 20.95 0.63 7.07
C THR A 212 20.56 0.62 8.54
N CYS A 213 20.97 -0.43 9.24
CA CYS A 213 20.80 -0.55 10.67
C CYS A 213 21.78 0.39 11.39
N GLN A 214 21.29 1.18 12.33
CA GLN A 214 22.08 2.11 13.12
C GLN A 214 21.92 1.75 14.60
N ASN A 215 23.03 1.73 15.34
CA ASN A 215 22.97 1.58 16.78
C ASN A 215 22.41 2.87 17.39
N CYS A 216 21.57 2.74 18.41
CA CYS A 216 21.09 3.91 19.14
C CYS A 216 22.23 4.60 19.92
N VAL A 217 23.13 3.80 20.50
CA VAL A 217 24.34 4.27 21.18
C VAL A 217 25.58 3.75 20.45
N THR A 218 26.54 4.64 20.21
CA THR A 218 27.84 4.30 19.62
C THR A 218 28.91 4.38 20.70
N TRP A 219 29.75 3.36 20.78
CA TRP A 219 30.86 3.30 21.72
C TRP A 219 32.18 3.63 21.01
N PRO A 220 33.12 4.30 21.69
CA PRO A 220 34.44 4.57 21.13
C PRO A 220 35.14 3.24 20.82
N SER A 221 35.93 3.22 19.75
CA SER A 221 36.80 2.08 19.44
C SER A 221 37.81 1.93 20.57
N GLN A 222 37.86 0.76 21.21
CA GLN A 222 38.91 0.39 22.17
C GLN A 222 40.26 0.25 21.43
N ASN A 223 40.85 1.36 21.04
CA ASN A 223 42.29 1.43 20.81
C ASN A 223 42.89 1.87 22.15
N ASP A 224 43.71 0.99 22.73
CA ASP A 224 44.21 1.01 24.11
C ASP A 224 44.97 2.29 24.56
N ASP A 225 45.14 3.28 23.67
CA ASP A 225 45.99 4.45 23.90
C ASP A 225 45.23 5.79 23.99
N ALA A 226 43.91 5.82 23.77
CA ALA A 226 43.09 7.04 23.86
C ALA A 226 42.35 7.14 25.20
N VAL A 227 43.09 7.56 26.23
CA VAL A 227 42.58 7.88 27.57
C VAL A 227 41.76 9.17 27.51
N ILE A 228 40.47 9.09 27.21
CA ILE A 228 39.56 10.25 27.39
C ILE A 228 38.35 9.92 28.29
N TYR A 229 37.94 8.65 28.42
CA TYR A 229 36.69 8.31 29.14
C TYR A 229 36.83 7.07 30.03
N ASP A 230 37.71 7.11 31.04
CA ASP A 230 37.87 6.04 32.05
C ASP A 230 37.05 6.31 33.32
N ASP A 231 35.94 7.04 33.19
CA ASP A 231 35.01 7.33 34.28
C ASP A 231 33.75 6.49 34.10
N ASP A 232 33.43 5.65 35.10
CA ASP A 232 32.20 4.85 35.17
C ASP A 232 30.95 5.73 34.96
N SER A 233 31.02 7.01 35.33
CA SER A 233 29.97 8.01 35.11
C SER A 233 29.66 8.24 33.63
N PHE A 234 30.68 8.28 32.77
CA PHE A 234 30.49 8.45 31.33
C PHE A 234 29.74 7.25 30.74
N PHE A 235 30.19 6.03 31.04
CA PHE A 235 29.54 4.81 30.53
C PHE A 235 28.09 4.69 30.99
N TYR A 236 27.82 5.04 32.25
CA TYR A 236 26.47 5.02 32.79
C TYR A 236 25.56 6.03 32.07
N ASN A 237 25.99 7.27 31.91
CA ASN A 237 25.19 8.32 31.28
C ASN A 237 25.02 8.10 29.77
N HIS A 238 26.09 7.71 29.07
CA HIS A 238 26.08 7.52 27.61
C HIS A 238 25.18 6.38 27.15
N THR A 239 24.91 5.41 28.03
CA THR A 239 23.95 4.32 27.77
C THR A 239 22.52 4.83 27.53
N PHE A 240 22.19 6.01 28.06
CA PHE A 240 20.91 6.69 27.88
C PHE A 240 20.98 7.82 26.84
N ASP A 241 22.15 8.12 26.28
CA ASP A 241 22.31 9.21 25.32
C ASP A 241 22.14 8.72 23.88
N SER A 242 20.87 8.67 23.45
CA SER A 242 20.53 8.43 22.05
C SER A 242 19.51 9.44 21.56
N PRO A 243 19.93 10.62 21.08
CA PRO A 243 19.04 11.63 20.53
C PRO A 243 18.10 11.09 19.45
N LEU A 244 18.61 10.26 18.54
CA LEU A 244 17.81 9.71 17.46
C LEU A 244 16.76 8.73 17.99
N CYS A 245 17.15 7.76 18.83
CA CYS A 245 16.21 6.75 19.31
C CYS A 245 15.25 7.27 20.37
N SER A 246 15.68 8.20 21.22
CA SER A 246 14.81 8.92 22.16
C SER A 246 13.75 9.73 21.43
N THR A 247 14.15 10.54 20.43
CA THR A 247 13.20 11.25 19.56
C THR A 247 12.27 10.28 18.84
N ALA A 248 12.84 9.19 18.32
CA ALA A 248 12.09 8.14 17.66
C ALA A 248 11.13 7.39 18.57
N TRP A 249 11.35 7.40 19.88
CA TRP A 249 10.45 6.79 20.83
C TRP A 249 9.35 7.76 21.22
N ASN A 250 9.71 9.00 21.56
CA ASN A 250 8.77 10.01 22.04
C ASN A 250 7.76 10.44 20.97
N TYR A 251 8.20 10.58 19.71
CA TYR A 251 7.33 11.00 18.60
C TYR A 251 6.84 9.85 17.73
N ARG A 252 6.86 8.61 18.25
CA ARG A 252 6.46 7.44 17.46
C ARG A 252 4.96 7.41 17.22
N SER A 253 4.58 7.17 15.98
CA SER A 253 3.23 6.74 15.62
C SER A 253 3.28 5.34 15.02
N GLU A 254 2.35 4.46 15.40
CA GLU A 254 2.33 3.09 14.89
C GLU A 254 1.99 3.04 13.40
N CYS A 255 2.82 2.37 12.60
CA CYS A 255 2.56 2.20 11.17
C CYS A 255 1.44 1.16 10.95
N ASP A 256 0.24 1.66 10.68
CA ASP A 256 -0.94 0.84 10.40
C ASP A 256 -0.83 0.07 9.07
N ARG A 257 -1.89 -0.67 8.73
CA ARG A 257 -1.93 -1.45 7.47
C ARG A 257 -1.85 -0.55 6.23
N LYS A 258 -2.37 0.69 6.29
CA LYS A 258 -2.33 1.64 5.17
C LYS A 258 -0.90 2.17 4.98
N CYS A 259 -0.24 2.61 6.03
CA CYS A 259 1.16 3.01 6.07
C CYS A 259 2.05 1.92 5.45
N ARG A 260 1.91 0.66 5.90
CA ARG A 260 2.66 -0.49 5.32
C ARG A 260 2.40 -0.72 3.83
N LYS A 261 1.18 -0.45 3.37
CA LYS A 261 0.83 -0.55 1.94
C LYS A 261 1.51 0.57 1.14
N THR A 262 1.55 1.79 1.67
CA THR A 262 2.24 2.93 1.05
C THR A 262 3.75 2.67 0.91
N ILE A 263 4.39 2.12 1.94
CA ILE A 263 5.81 1.69 1.88
C ILE A 263 6.04 0.68 0.74
N LYS A 264 5.14 -0.31 0.60
CA LYS A 264 5.24 -1.31 -0.48
C LYS A 264 5.05 -0.68 -1.86
N GLN A 265 4.15 0.29 -1.99
CA GLN A 265 3.94 1.00 -3.26
C GLN A 265 5.17 1.82 -3.65
N VAL A 266 5.71 2.60 -2.71
CA VAL A 266 6.92 3.42 -2.90
C VAL A 266 8.14 2.54 -3.20
N SER A 267 8.33 1.43 -2.48
CA SER A 267 9.46 0.53 -2.71
C SER A 267 9.42 -0.20 -4.06
N GLN A 268 8.24 -0.36 -4.65
CA GLN A 268 8.06 -0.96 -5.97
C GLN A 268 8.04 0.09 -7.10
N GLY A 269 8.21 1.38 -6.77
CA GLY A 269 8.07 2.47 -7.75
C GLY A 269 6.69 2.53 -8.40
N ILE A 270 5.66 2.02 -7.70
CA ILE A 270 4.28 2.02 -8.16
C ILE A 270 3.63 3.29 -7.61
N SER A 271 3.64 4.34 -8.42
CA SER A 271 2.86 5.55 -8.16
C SER A 271 1.39 5.17 -7.91
N SER A 272 0.79 5.75 -6.87
CA SER A 272 -0.64 5.70 -6.56
C SER A 272 -1.51 6.46 -7.57
N THR A 273 -1.04 6.65 -8.79
CA THR A 273 -1.93 6.94 -9.92
C THR A 273 -2.73 5.68 -10.14
N ASN A 274 -4.02 5.71 -9.76
CA ASN A 274 -5.08 4.79 -10.16
C ASN A 274 -4.54 3.70 -11.06
N SER A 275 -4.04 2.61 -10.47
CA SER A 275 -3.64 1.47 -11.26
C SER A 275 -4.92 0.82 -11.71
N ASP A 276 -5.45 1.37 -12.80
CA ASP A 276 -5.86 0.65 -14.00
C ASP A 276 -4.74 -0.36 -14.33
N SER A 277 -4.58 -1.34 -13.45
CA SER A 277 -3.91 -2.56 -13.78
C SER A 277 -4.75 -3.12 -14.91
N LYS A 278 -4.23 -3.00 -16.13
CA LYS A 278 -4.81 -3.56 -17.36
C LYS A 278 -4.93 -5.10 -17.31
N GLY A 279 -4.86 -5.72 -16.14
CA GLY A 279 -4.93 -7.14 -15.90
C GLY A 279 -5.95 -7.47 -14.82
N PHE A 280 -6.40 -8.73 -14.80
CA PHE A 280 -7.39 -9.20 -13.83
C PHE A 280 -6.84 -9.11 -12.40
N THR A 281 -7.64 -8.54 -11.49
CA THR A 281 -7.37 -8.55 -10.05
C THR A 281 -7.24 -10.00 -9.53
N ARG A 282 -6.61 -10.20 -8.36
CA ARG A 282 -6.50 -11.55 -7.77
C ARG A 282 -7.87 -12.23 -7.63
N THR A 283 -8.87 -11.47 -7.20
CA THR A 283 -10.28 -11.89 -7.15
C THR A 283 -10.83 -12.17 -8.54
N GLY A 284 -10.55 -11.31 -9.52
CA GLY A 284 -10.96 -11.50 -10.91
C GLY A 284 -10.40 -12.80 -11.52
N LYS A 285 -9.15 -13.15 -11.24
CA LYS A 285 -8.53 -14.41 -11.69
C LYS A 285 -9.24 -15.64 -11.13
N PHE A 286 -9.65 -15.59 -9.86
CA PHE A 286 -10.42 -16.67 -9.23
C PHE A 286 -11.77 -16.89 -9.90
N PHE A 287 -12.56 -15.82 -10.07
CA PHE A 287 -13.86 -15.93 -10.73
C PHE A 287 -13.74 -16.34 -12.20
N LEU A 288 -12.71 -15.87 -12.91
CA LEU A 288 -12.45 -16.28 -14.29
C LEU A 288 -12.23 -17.80 -14.38
N PHE A 289 -11.46 -18.39 -13.46
CA PHE A 289 -11.28 -19.84 -13.36
C PHE A 289 -12.61 -20.56 -13.09
N VAL A 290 -13.38 -20.11 -12.09
CA VAL A 290 -14.67 -20.72 -11.71
C VAL A 290 -15.66 -20.69 -12.88
N PHE A 291 -15.82 -19.54 -13.54
CA PHE A 291 -16.75 -19.38 -14.66
C PHE A 291 -16.29 -20.08 -15.95
N SER A 292 -14.99 -20.31 -16.12
CA SER A 292 -14.48 -21.12 -17.24
C SER A 292 -14.79 -22.60 -17.04
N ILE A 293 -14.62 -23.08 -15.81
CA ILE A 293 -14.97 -24.45 -15.44
C ILE A 293 -16.48 -24.68 -15.52
N SER A 294 -17.32 -23.72 -15.11
CA SER A 294 -18.78 -23.85 -15.20
C SER A 294 -19.27 -24.02 -16.64
N VAL A 295 -18.65 -23.36 -17.62
CA VAL A 295 -18.96 -23.56 -19.05
C VAL A 295 -18.75 -25.02 -19.46
N LEU A 296 -17.63 -25.62 -19.07
CA LEU A 296 -17.34 -27.03 -19.37
C LEU A 296 -18.37 -27.96 -18.71
N PHE A 297 -18.70 -27.72 -17.44
CA PHE A 297 -19.72 -28.51 -16.74
C PHE A 297 -21.11 -28.36 -17.39
N LEU A 298 -21.51 -27.15 -17.80
CA LEU A 298 -22.80 -26.93 -18.47
C LEU A 298 -22.86 -27.66 -19.82
N ILE A 299 -21.79 -27.61 -20.62
CA ILE A 299 -21.71 -28.34 -21.89
C ILE A 299 -21.84 -29.84 -21.66
N LEU A 300 -21.13 -30.41 -20.68
CA LEU A 300 -21.25 -31.83 -20.34
C LEU A 300 -22.66 -32.21 -19.88
N ASN A 301 -23.29 -31.38 -19.05
CA ASN A 301 -24.66 -31.60 -18.58
C ASN A 301 -25.68 -31.53 -19.72
N ILE A 302 -25.51 -30.60 -20.67
CA ILE A 302 -26.33 -30.52 -21.89
C ILE A 302 -26.21 -31.80 -22.71
N GLN A 303 -24.99 -32.32 -22.91
CA GLN A 303 -24.79 -33.58 -23.64
C GLN A 303 -25.41 -34.77 -22.94
N LEU A 304 -25.32 -34.83 -21.61
CA LEU A 304 -25.96 -35.88 -20.81
C LEU A 304 -27.49 -35.80 -20.90
N GLN A 305 -28.07 -34.60 -20.82
CA GLN A 305 -29.53 -34.43 -20.94
C GLN A 305 -30.01 -34.77 -22.36
N ARG A 306 -29.27 -34.39 -23.40
CA ARG A 306 -29.57 -34.79 -24.78
C ARG A 306 -29.68 -36.29 -24.99
N ARG A 307 -28.91 -37.09 -24.25
CA ARG A 307 -29.01 -38.56 -24.31
C ARG A 307 -30.28 -39.11 -23.66
N LYS A 308 -30.94 -38.32 -22.81
CA LYS A 308 -32.17 -38.68 -22.09
C LYS A 308 -33.44 -38.20 -22.78
N LEU A 309 -33.36 -37.37 -23.82
CA LEU A 309 -34.55 -36.89 -24.53
C LEU A 309 -35.27 -38.03 -25.26
N SER A 310 -36.61 -37.92 -25.30
CA SER A 310 -37.46 -38.81 -26.07
C SER A 310 -37.14 -38.70 -27.57
N THR A 311 -37.41 -39.76 -28.33
CA THR A 311 -37.19 -39.76 -29.79
C THR A 311 -37.98 -38.67 -30.51
N ALA A 312 -39.19 -38.34 -30.03
CA ALA A 312 -40.03 -37.28 -30.60
C ALA A 312 -39.42 -35.88 -30.38
N ASP A 313 -38.97 -35.59 -29.15
CA ASP A 313 -38.36 -34.30 -28.84
C ASP A 313 -36.99 -34.12 -29.49
N ALA A 314 -36.22 -35.22 -29.61
CA ALA A 314 -34.95 -35.22 -30.32
C ALA A 314 -35.14 -34.91 -31.82
N MET A 315 -36.22 -35.41 -32.43
CA MET A 315 -36.57 -35.07 -33.83
C MET A 315 -36.98 -33.60 -33.96
N ALA A 316 -37.80 -33.08 -33.04
CA ALA A 316 -38.19 -31.66 -33.04
C ALA A 316 -36.97 -30.73 -32.86
N GLU A 317 -36.01 -31.13 -32.03
CA GLU A 317 -34.75 -30.40 -31.86
C GLU A 317 -33.89 -30.45 -33.13
N ASP A 318 -33.79 -31.62 -33.77
CA ASP A 318 -33.05 -31.77 -35.03
C ASP A 318 -33.65 -30.93 -36.16
N GLU A 319 -34.98 -30.85 -36.24
CA GLU A 319 -35.65 -29.96 -37.17
C GLU A 319 -35.38 -28.49 -36.86
N ALA A 320 -35.44 -28.09 -35.59
CA ALA A 320 -35.14 -26.72 -35.17
C ALA A 320 -33.68 -26.35 -35.50
N MET A 321 -32.73 -27.24 -35.24
CA MET A 321 -31.31 -27.06 -35.59
C MET A 321 -31.11 -26.97 -37.10
N LYS A 322 -31.79 -27.83 -37.87
CA LYS A 322 -31.71 -27.82 -39.34
C LYS A 322 -32.32 -26.55 -39.94
N ARG A 323 -33.41 -26.01 -39.36
CA ARG A 323 -33.98 -24.70 -39.73
C ARG A 323 -33.03 -23.54 -39.42
N ALA A 324 -32.26 -23.65 -38.34
CA ALA A 324 -31.20 -22.69 -38.03
C ALA A 324 -29.93 -22.87 -38.89
N GLY A 325 -29.89 -23.88 -39.77
CA GLY A 325 -28.73 -24.19 -40.61
C GLY A 325 -27.55 -24.81 -39.85
N LEU A 326 -27.73 -25.24 -38.59
CA LEU A 326 -26.68 -25.88 -37.81
C LEU A 326 -26.74 -27.41 -37.94
N SER A 327 -25.62 -28.04 -38.27
CA SER A 327 -25.48 -29.50 -38.17
C SER A 327 -24.92 -29.91 -36.80
N LYS A 328 -25.25 -31.13 -36.32
CA LYS A 328 -24.77 -31.65 -35.02
C LYS A 328 -23.25 -31.57 -34.84
N LYS A 329 -22.49 -31.71 -35.94
CA LYS A 329 -21.01 -31.62 -35.93
C LYS A 329 -20.53 -30.21 -35.58
N HIS A 330 -21.26 -29.17 -35.97
CA HIS A 330 -20.89 -27.77 -35.69
C HIS A 330 -21.01 -27.44 -34.21
N LEU A 331 -21.88 -28.11 -33.46
CA LEU A 331 -22.07 -27.82 -32.04
C LEU A 331 -20.82 -28.16 -31.22
N VAL A 332 -20.17 -29.29 -31.52
CA VAL A 332 -18.91 -29.69 -30.86
C VAL A 332 -17.78 -28.72 -31.22
N TRP A 333 -17.63 -28.38 -32.51
CA TRP A 333 -16.61 -27.42 -32.96
C TRP A 333 -16.85 -26.02 -32.39
N SER A 334 -18.11 -25.58 -32.29
CA SER A 334 -18.47 -24.30 -31.70
C SER A 334 -18.09 -24.21 -30.22
N SER A 335 -18.23 -25.30 -29.45
CA SER A 335 -17.77 -25.31 -28.06
C SER A 335 -16.25 -25.15 -27.92
N PHE A 336 -15.46 -25.84 -28.76
CA PHE A 336 -14.01 -25.67 -28.78
C PHE A 336 -13.60 -24.27 -29.23
N GLY A 337 -14.27 -23.72 -30.25
CA GLY A 337 -14.03 -22.35 -30.72
C GLY A 337 -14.29 -21.30 -29.63
N LEU A 338 -15.33 -21.48 -28.82
CA LEU A 338 -15.65 -20.59 -27.72
C LEU A 338 -14.60 -20.62 -26.61
N ILE A 339 -14.13 -21.81 -26.22
CA ILE A 339 -13.04 -21.97 -25.23
C ILE A 339 -11.76 -21.30 -25.75
N PHE A 340 -11.42 -21.53 -27.02
CA PHE A 340 -10.26 -20.90 -27.66
C PHE A 340 -10.39 -19.37 -27.66
N PHE A 341 -11.57 -18.83 -27.94
CA PHE A 341 -11.80 -17.39 -27.94
C PHE A 341 -11.68 -16.75 -26.55
N ILE A 342 -12.13 -17.45 -25.49
CA ILE A 342 -11.91 -17.01 -24.10
C ILE A 342 -10.41 -16.96 -23.78
N LEU A 343 -9.68 -18.05 -24.09
CA LEU A 343 -8.23 -18.11 -23.87
C LEU A 343 -7.48 -17.02 -24.66
N PHE A 344 -7.89 -16.78 -25.89
CA PHE A 344 -7.35 -15.71 -26.73
C PHE A 344 -7.61 -14.31 -26.13
N GLY A 345 -8.82 -14.06 -25.64
CA GLY A 345 -9.17 -12.82 -24.93
C GLY A 345 -8.34 -12.60 -23.66
N MET A 346 -8.01 -13.67 -22.94
CA MET A 346 -7.10 -13.62 -21.79
C MET A 346 -5.68 -13.21 -22.21
N CYS A 347 -5.16 -13.76 -23.31
CA CYS A 347 -3.84 -13.41 -23.84
C CYS A 347 -3.75 -11.95 -24.31
N LEU A 348 -4.85 -11.37 -24.81
CA LEU A 348 -4.90 -9.97 -25.24
C LEU A 348 -5.17 -8.97 -24.11
N HIS A 349 -5.37 -9.42 -22.87
CA HIS A 349 -5.70 -8.58 -21.71
C HIS A 349 -6.96 -7.71 -21.90
N TRP A 350 -7.95 -8.18 -22.67
CA TRP A 350 -9.20 -7.45 -22.88
C TRP A 350 -10.22 -7.73 -21.77
N THR A 351 -9.93 -7.22 -20.56
CA THR A 351 -10.66 -7.52 -19.33
C THR A 351 -12.18 -7.43 -19.48
N HIS A 352 -12.70 -6.29 -19.96
CA HIS A 352 -14.14 -6.07 -20.11
C HIS A 352 -14.80 -7.01 -21.12
N LEU A 353 -14.13 -7.25 -22.26
CA LEU A 353 -14.67 -8.10 -23.31
C LEU A 353 -14.67 -9.58 -22.89
N THR A 354 -13.62 -10.03 -22.21
CA THR A 354 -13.56 -11.38 -21.64
C THR A 354 -14.69 -11.59 -20.63
N TRP A 355 -14.93 -10.63 -19.73
CA TRP A 355 -16.03 -10.71 -18.76
C TRP A 355 -17.40 -10.79 -19.42
N LEU A 356 -17.68 -9.90 -20.37
CA LEU A 356 -18.96 -9.87 -21.08
C LEU A 356 -19.23 -11.19 -21.81
N LEU A 357 -18.22 -11.74 -22.49
CA LEU A 357 -18.35 -12.99 -23.23
C LEU A 357 -18.53 -14.19 -22.31
N LEU A 358 -17.77 -14.25 -21.22
CA LEU A 358 -17.84 -15.33 -20.23
C LEU A 358 -19.21 -15.37 -19.55
N LEU A 359 -19.74 -14.22 -19.12
CA LEU A 359 -21.06 -14.11 -18.49
C LEU A 359 -22.18 -14.43 -19.47
N THR A 360 -22.14 -13.83 -20.67
CA THR A 360 -23.16 -14.08 -21.70
C THR A 360 -23.22 -15.56 -22.07
N THR A 361 -22.07 -16.21 -22.23
CA THR A 361 -22.02 -17.63 -22.55
C THR A 361 -22.59 -18.49 -21.43
N ASN A 362 -22.22 -18.22 -20.17
CA ASN A 362 -22.75 -18.98 -19.03
C ASN A 362 -24.26 -18.84 -18.92
N VAL A 363 -24.80 -17.63 -19.08
CA VAL A 363 -26.26 -17.38 -19.04
C VAL A 363 -26.98 -18.11 -20.18
N CYS A 364 -26.46 -18.05 -21.42
CA CYS A 364 -27.06 -18.75 -22.56
C CYS A 364 -27.04 -20.28 -22.39
N LEU A 365 -25.91 -20.84 -21.94
CA LEU A 365 -25.79 -22.29 -21.70
C LEU A 365 -26.69 -22.75 -20.57
N LEU A 366 -26.76 -21.97 -19.49
CA LEU A 366 -27.63 -22.28 -18.36
C LEU A 366 -29.10 -22.26 -18.78
N GLY A 367 -29.54 -21.22 -19.48
CA GLY A 367 -30.92 -21.12 -19.98
C GLY A 367 -31.27 -22.27 -20.93
N TYR A 368 -30.36 -22.63 -21.83
CA TYR A 368 -30.56 -23.76 -22.73
C TYR A 368 -30.63 -25.10 -21.98
N TRP A 369 -29.76 -25.31 -20.99
CA TRP A 369 -29.82 -26.49 -20.12
C TRP A 369 -31.16 -26.58 -19.36
N MET A 370 -31.66 -25.46 -18.82
CA MET A 370 -32.96 -25.44 -18.14
C MET A 370 -34.11 -25.84 -19.07
N ILE A 371 -34.11 -25.35 -20.32
CA ILE A 371 -35.12 -25.70 -21.32
C ILE A 371 -35.08 -27.20 -21.64
N LEU A 372 -33.89 -27.77 -21.82
CA LEU A 372 -33.74 -29.21 -22.05
C LEU A 372 -34.22 -30.02 -20.85
N LYS A 373 -33.84 -29.63 -19.64
CA LYS A 373 -34.25 -30.30 -18.40
C LYS A 373 -35.77 -30.27 -18.23
N TYR A 374 -36.41 -29.13 -18.53
CA TYR A 374 -37.87 -29.01 -18.49
C TYR A 374 -38.55 -30.00 -19.44
N ARG A 375 -38.03 -30.14 -20.67
CA ARG A 375 -38.60 -31.10 -21.63
C ARG A 375 -38.41 -32.55 -21.22
N THR A 376 -37.30 -32.90 -20.58
CA THR A 376 -37.04 -34.28 -20.16
C THR A 376 -37.83 -34.69 -18.92
N GLU A 377 -37.94 -33.80 -17.94
CA GLU A 377 -38.45 -34.12 -16.61
C GLU A 377 -39.86 -33.56 -16.36
N GLY A 378 -40.36 -32.67 -17.24
CA GLY A 378 -41.65 -31.98 -17.10
C GLY A 378 -41.68 -30.94 -15.97
N VAL A 379 -40.64 -30.90 -15.14
CA VAL A 379 -40.52 -30.11 -13.92
C VAL A 379 -39.06 -29.64 -13.80
N VAL A 380 -38.83 -28.36 -13.53
CA VAL A 380 -37.48 -27.83 -13.24
C VAL A 380 -37.42 -27.31 -11.82
N GLU A 381 -36.89 -28.14 -10.92
CA GLU A 381 -36.51 -27.70 -9.59
C GLU A 381 -35.05 -27.22 -9.57
N ILE A 382 -34.86 -26.01 -9.04
CA ILE A 382 -33.55 -25.44 -8.71
C ILE A 382 -33.59 -25.04 -7.24
N VAL A 383 -32.81 -25.72 -6.40
CA VAL A 383 -32.67 -25.42 -4.96
C VAL A 383 -34.04 -25.37 -4.24
N GLY A 384 -34.92 -26.33 -4.55
CA GLY A 384 -36.25 -26.44 -3.93
C GLY A 384 -37.33 -25.50 -4.48
N TYR A 385 -37.02 -24.67 -5.49
CA TYR A 385 -38.01 -23.84 -6.16
C TYR A 385 -38.38 -24.44 -7.52
N ASN A 386 -39.69 -24.63 -7.73
CA ASN A 386 -40.24 -25.07 -9.01
C ASN A 386 -40.40 -23.86 -9.95
N LEU A 387 -39.57 -23.80 -11.01
CA LEU A 387 -39.59 -22.69 -11.96
C LEU A 387 -40.63 -22.85 -13.06
N TYR A 388 -40.97 -24.09 -13.40
CA TYR A 388 -42.02 -24.44 -14.34
C TYR A 388 -42.69 -25.73 -13.84
N GLY A 389 -43.87 -25.58 -13.26
CA GLY A 389 -44.67 -26.68 -12.75
C GLY A 389 -45.92 -26.11 -12.11
N GLY A 390 -47.06 -26.18 -12.81
CA GLY A 390 -48.29 -25.63 -12.24
C GLY A 390 -49.54 -25.60 -13.12
N ASP A 391 -49.48 -25.84 -14.43
CA ASP A 391 -50.71 -25.82 -15.24
C ASP A 391 -51.11 -27.25 -15.56
N GLY A 392 -51.83 -27.83 -14.61
CA GLY A 392 -52.54 -29.08 -14.80
C GLY A 392 -53.38 -29.04 -16.07
N VAL A 393 -53.32 -30.17 -16.78
CA VAL A 393 -54.27 -30.60 -17.79
C VAL A 393 -55.69 -30.26 -17.34
N MET A 394 -56.32 -29.23 -17.92
CA MET A 394 -57.78 -29.19 -17.99
C MET A 394 -58.18 -30.10 -19.15
N SER A 395 -58.70 -31.27 -18.78
CA SER A 395 -59.40 -32.21 -19.65
C SER A 395 -60.63 -31.60 -20.29
#